data_AF-M1DJW7-F1
#
_entry.id   AF-M1DJW7-F1
#
_cell.length_a   1.000
_cell.length_b   1.000
_cell.length_c   1.000
_cell.angle_alpha   90.00
_cell.angle_beta   90.00
_cell.angle_gamma   90.00
#
_symmetry.space_group_name_H-M   'P 1'
#
loop_
_entity.id
_entity.type
_entity.pdbx_description
1 polymer ?
#
loop_
_entity_poly.entity_id
_entity_poly.type
_entity_poly.pdbx_seq_one_letter_code
_entity_poly.pdbx_strand_id
1 'polypeptide(L)'
;MPTQRGIVIPFTSWVGFAASMKEFYGQPLHYLTNVQMKKFDQMRLGADNEDVPLDNIIDSGKAEATIWIIEEVHMCTLSHHYITRLWLADPMYHRHVDAIFPEPLNSSK
;
A
#
# COMPACT_ATOMS: atom_id res chain seq x y z
N MET A 1 -6.74 -9.52 5.84
CA MET A 1 -7.13 -9.97 4.48
C MET A 1 -8.63 -9.78 4.32
N PRO A 2 -9.10 -8.92 3.40
CA PRO A 2 -10.53 -8.77 3.12
C PRO A 2 -11.12 -10.03 2.49
N THR A 3 -12.38 -10.33 2.83
CA THR A 3 -13.11 -11.52 2.36
C THR A 3 -13.80 -11.31 1.01
N GLN A 4 -13.93 -10.05 0.54
CA GLN A 4 -14.45 -9.69 -0.78
C GLN A 4 -13.35 -8.98 -1.59
N ARG A 5 -13.09 -9.45 -2.82
CA ARG A 5 -12.10 -8.92 -3.77
C ARG A 5 -12.74 -8.72 -5.14
N GLY A 6 -12.12 -7.92 -6.01
CA GLY A 6 -12.51 -7.84 -7.42
C GLY A 6 -13.02 -6.48 -7.88
N ILE A 7 -12.36 -5.40 -7.46
CA ILE A 7 -12.71 -4.06 -7.94
C ILE A 7 -11.83 -3.71 -9.13
N VAL A 8 -12.47 -3.21 -10.19
CA VAL A 8 -11.77 -2.51 -11.26
C VAL A 8 -11.68 -1.04 -10.86
N ILE A 9 -10.69 -0.70 -10.03
CA ILE A 9 -10.34 0.71 -9.77
C ILE A 9 -9.34 1.10 -10.85
N PRO A 10 -9.64 2.06 -11.74
CA PRO A 10 -8.63 2.61 -12.65
C PRO A 10 -7.49 3.24 -11.85
N PHE A 11 -6.25 2.98 -12.23
CA PHE A 11 -5.09 3.44 -11.49
C PHE A 11 -3.88 3.70 -12.37
N THR A 12 -3.22 4.83 -12.14
CA THR A 12 -2.05 5.25 -12.93
C THR A 12 -0.73 4.94 -12.23
N SER A 13 -0.74 4.64 -10.93
CA SER A 13 0.44 4.41 -10.08
C SER A 13 0.15 3.43 -8.94
N TRP A 14 1.18 2.81 -8.38
CA TRP A 14 1.08 1.92 -7.23
C TRP A 14 0.69 2.67 -5.96
N VAL A 15 1.27 3.85 -5.72
CA VAL A 15 0.90 4.70 -4.57
C VAL A 15 -0.56 5.15 -4.67
N GLY A 16 -1.02 5.56 -5.86
CA GLY A 16 -2.41 5.94 -6.09
C GLY A 16 -3.38 4.79 -5.85
N PHE A 17 -3.06 3.60 -6.39
CA PHE A 17 -3.88 2.41 -6.19
C PHE A 17 -3.94 1.96 -4.73
N ALA A 18 -2.81 1.98 -4.02
CA ALA A 18 -2.75 1.71 -2.58
C ALA A 18 -3.59 2.71 -1.77
N ALA A 19 -3.62 3.99 -2.15
CA ALA A 19 -4.50 4.97 -1.52
C ALA A 19 -5.99 4.62 -1.73
N SER A 20 -6.39 4.28 -2.95
CA SER A 20 -7.76 3.84 -3.24
C SER A 20 -8.14 2.56 -2.49
N MET A 21 -7.22 1.61 -2.34
CA MET A 21 -7.45 0.41 -1.52
C MET A 21 -7.70 0.78 -0.05
N LYS A 22 -6.90 1.69 0.52
CA LYS A 22 -7.08 2.12 1.92
C LYS A 22 -8.45 2.74 2.16
N GLU A 23 -8.90 3.59 1.25
CA GLU A 23 -10.25 4.19 1.30
C GLU A 23 -11.35 3.15 1.14
N PHE A 24 -11.22 2.26 0.15
CA PHE A 24 -12.24 1.26 -0.13
C PHE A 24 -12.40 0.22 0.99
N TYR A 25 -11.29 -0.32 1.48
CA TYR A 25 -11.31 -1.36 2.51
C TYR A 25 -11.38 -0.79 3.93
N GLY A 26 -11.21 0.53 4.11
CA GLY A 26 -11.21 1.19 5.42
C GLY A 26 -10.07 0.71 6.31
N GLN A 27 -8.95 0.26 5.74
CA GLN A 27 -7.82 -0.29 6.48
C GLN A 27 -6.52 0.42 6.07
N PRO A 28 -5.66 0.78 7.04
CA PRO A 28 -4.33 1.30 6.73
C PRO A 28 -3.44 0.21 6.14
N LEU A 29 -2.38 0.60 5.43
CA LEU A 29 -1.32 -0.32 5.01
C LEU A 29 -0.09 -0.13 5.88
N HIS A 30 0.67 -1.20 6.05
CA HIS A 30 1.91 -1.18 6.81
C HIS A 30 2.93 -0.19 6.21
N TYR A 31 3.75 0.43 7.07
CA TYR A 31 4.79 1.40 6.67
C TYR A 31 5.64 0.90 5.50
N LEU A 32 6.15 -0.33 5.59
CA LEU A 32 6.98 -0.92 4.53
C LEU A 32 6.21 -1.23 3.24
N THR A 33 4.90 -1.45 3.31
CA THR A 33 4.06 -1.59 2.12
C THR A 33 3.94 -0.26 1.40
N ASN A 34 3.68 0.84 2.12
CA ASN A 34 3.67 2.18 1.55
C ASN A 34 5.03 2.56 0.92
N VAL A 35 6.15 2.22 1.57
CA VAL A 35 7.50 2.40 1.02
C VAL A 35 7.70 1.56 -0.26
N GLN A 36 7.24 0.31 -0.26
CA GLN A 36 7.38 -0.58 -1.41
C GLN A 36 6.58 -0.08 -2.63
N MET A 37 5.36 0.43 -2.43
CA MET A 37 4.55 1.00 -3.52
C MET A 37 5.25 2.21 -4.15
N LYS A 38 5.80 3.10 -3.31
CA LYS A 38 6.59 4.23 -3.80
C LYS A 38 7.83 3.77 -4.58
N LYS A 39 8.51 2.72 -4.12
CA LYS A 39 9.66 2.16 -4.83
C LYS A 39 9.26 1.57 -6.18
N PHE A 40 8.11 0.90 -6.27
CA PHE A 40 7.57 0.42 -7.55
C PHE A 40 7.32 1.56 -8.53
N ASP A 41 6.73 2.67 -8.10
CA ASP A 41 6.55 3.85 -8.97
C ASP A 41 7.89 4.45 -9.39
N GLN A 42 8.86 4.56 -8.47
CA GLN A 42 10.18 5.11 -8.78
C GLN A 42 10.97 4.26 -9.79
N MET A 43 10.80 2.93 -9.78
CA MET A 43 11.46 2.05 -10.74
C MET A 43 10.94 2.20 -12.17
N ARG A 44 9.80 2.88 -12.38
CA ARG A 44 9.27 3.16 -13.72
C ARG A 44 9.90 4.39 -14.37
N LEU A 45 10.56 5.25 -13.59
CA LEU A 45 11.19 6.46 -14.10
C LEU A 45 12.34 6.10 -15.07
N GLY A 46 12.31 6.67 -16.27
CA GLY A 46 13.25 6.41 -17.35
C GLY A 46 12.97 5.14 -18.16
N ALA A 47 11.87 4.43 -17.92
CA ALA A 47 11.47 3.31 -18.76
C ALA A 47 10.78 3.77 -20.05
N ASP A 48 10.89 3.00 -21.14
CA ASP A 48 10.27 3.31 -22.43
C ASP A 48 8.74 3.50 -22.34
N ASN A 49 8.10 2.90 -21.32
CA ASN A 49 6.68 2.96 -21.06
C ASN A 49 6.34 3.73 -19.76
N GLU A 50 7.18 4.67 -19.35
CA GLU A 50 6.95 5.50 -18.16
C GLU A 50 5.58 6.21 -18.20
N ASP A 51 5.22 6.79 -19.35
CA ASP A 51 3.97 7.55 -19.54
C ASP A 51 2.71 6.68 -19.67
N VAL A 52 2.86 5.36 -19.76
CA VAL A 52 1.72 4.44 -19.90
C VAL A 52 1.03 4.29 -18.53
N PRO A 53 -0.30 4.49 -18.42
CA PRO A 53 -1.02 4.22 -17.17
C PRO A 53 -0.79 2.80 -16.64
N LEU A 54 -0.66 2.64 -15.32
CA LEU A 54 -0.29 1.36 -14.73
C LEU A 54 -1.37 0.27 -14.94
N ASP A 55 -2.64 0.64 -14.93
CA ASP A 55 -3.78 -0.23 -15.23
C ASP A 55 -3.81 -0.77 -16.67
N ASN A 56 -3.10 -0.12 -17.61
CA ASN A 56 -2.87 -0.65 -18.95
C ASN A 56 -1.72 -1.67 -19.02
N ILE A 57 -0.89 -1.75 -17.98
CA ILE A 57 0.26 -2.67 -17.89
C ILE A 57 -0.09 -3.87 -17.01
N ILE A 58 -0.81 -3.64 -15.90
CA ILE A 58 -1.11 -4.63 -14.88
C ILE A 58 -2.61 -4.63 -14.62
N ASP A 59 -3.22 -5.81 -14.75
CA ASP A 59 -4.61 -6.06 -14.37
C ASP A 59 -4.86 -5.66 -12.90
N SER A 60 -5.99 -4.99 -12.64
CA SER A 60 -6.30 -4.47 -11.30
C SER A 60 -6.40 -5.56 -10.24
N GLY A 61 -6.95 -6.75 -10.59
CA GLY A 61 -7.03 -7.88 -9.69
C GLY A 61 -5.64 -8.43 -9.31
N LYS A 62 -4.70 -8.46 -10.26
CA LYS A 62 -3.30 -8.83 -9.99
C LYS A 62 -2.58 -7.78 -9.16
N ALA A 63 -2.81 -6.49 -9.43
CA ALA A 63 -2.25 -5.41 -8.63
C ALA A 63 -2.76 -5.48 -7.18
N GLU A 64 -4.07 -5.68 -7.00
CA GLU A 64 -4.71 -5.80 -5.68
C GLU A 64 -4.12 -6.97 -4.90
N ALA A 65 -4.04 -8.15 -5.54
CA ALA A 65 -3.46 -9.34 -4.93
C ALA A 65 -1.99 -9.14 -4.56
N THR A 66 -1.22 -8.43 -5.38
CA THR A 66 0.19 -8.15 -5.12
C THR A 66 0.35 -7.29 -3.86
N ILE A 67 -0.44 -6.22 -3.71
CA ILE A 67 -0.41 -5.37 -2.53
C ILE A 67 -0.79 -6.18 -1.29
N TRP A 68 -1.85 -6.99 -1.36
CA TRP A 68 -2.27 -7.80 -0.21
C TRP A 68 -1.25 -8.84 0.23
N ILE A 69 -0.57 -9.50 -0.73
CA ILE A 69 0.49 -10.47 -0.41
C ILE A 69 1.68 -9.76 0.26
N ILE A 70 2.10 -8.61 -0.27
CA ILE A 70 3.18 -7.81 0.34
C ILE A 70 2.79 -7.35 1.75
N GLU A 71 1.56 -6.87 1.92
CA GLU A 71 1.02 -6.43 3.20
C GLU A 71 1.02 -7.57 4.23
N GLU A 72 0.57 -8.76 3.85
CA GLU A 72 0.60 -9.94 4.72
C GLU A 72 2.01 -10.32 5.15
N VAL A 73 2.97 -10.32 4.21
CA VAL A 73 4.38 -10.57 4.55
C VAL A 73 4.88 -9.54 5.56
N HIS A 74 4.64 -8.25 5.32
CA HIS A 74 5.07 -7.20 6.24
C HIS A 74 4.42 -7.33 7.62
N MET A 75 3.11 -7.56 7.68
CA MET A 75 2.37 -7.70 8.93
C MET A 75 2.78 -8.93 9.74
N CYS A 76 3.09 -10.05 9.08
CA CYS A 76 3.33 -11.33 9.76
C CYS A 76 4.80 -11.61 10.06
N THR A 77 5.75 -10.99 9.36
CA THR A 77 7.17 -11.40 9.44
C THR A 77 8.12 -10.35 9.99
N LEU A 78 7.71 -9.08 10.06
CA LEU A 78 8.61 -8.01 10.44
C LEU A 78 8.81 -7.91 11.95
N SER A 79 10.08 -7.80 12.36
CA SER A 79 10.45 -7.46 13.73
C SER A 79 10.39 -5.96 13.96
N HIS A 80 9.87 -5.54 15.11
CA HIS A 80 9.89 -4.15 15.55
C HIS A 80 11.31 -3.56 15.57
N HIS A 81 12.34 -4.35 15.92
CA HIS A 81 13.73 -3.89 15.89
C HIS A 81 14.18 -3.46 14.50
N TYR A 82 13.73 -4.16 13.46
CA TYR A 82 14.04 -3.81 12.08
C TYR A 82 13.39 -2.49 11.68
N ILE A 83 12.11 -2.30 12.03
CA ILE A 83 11.36 -1.07 11.76
C ILE A 83 12.01 0.14 12.47
N THR A 84 12.35 0.01 13.75
CA THR A 84 13.02 1.09 14.49
C THR A 84 14.34 1.48 13.84
N ARG A 85 15.14 0.52 13.37
CA ARG A 85 16.38 0.83 12.65
C ARG A 85 16.14 1.60 11.36
N LEU A 86 15.09 1.28 10.61
CA LEU A 86 14.73 2.02 9.41
C LEU A 86 14.29 3.45 9.74
N TRP A 87 13.45 3.62 10.77
CA TRP A 87 12.98 4.95 11.18
C TRP A 87 14.09 5.84 11.72
N LEU A 88 15.07 5.27 12.43
CA LEU A 88 16.27 6.01 12.85
C LEU A 88 17.11 6.49 11.66
N ALA A 89 17.09 5.75 10.55
CA ALA A 89 17.83 6.11 9.33
C ALA A 89 17.08 7.11 8.43
N ASP A 90 15.76 7.22 8.55
CA ASP A 90 14.92 8.11 7.74
C ASP A 90 14.11 9.08 8.61
N PRO A 91 14.55 10.35 8.76
CA PRO A 91 13.82 11.36 9.51
C PRO A 91 12.39 11.62 9.01
N MET A 92 12.08 11.23 7.78
CA MET A 92 10.80 11.46 7.12
C MET A 92 9.92 10.21 7.06
N TYR A 93 10.23 9.18 7.86
CA TYR A 93 9.51 7.90 7.89
C TYR A 93 7.99 8.05 8.10
N HIS A 94 7.58 9.07 8.85
CA HIS A 94 6.19 9.35 9.19
C HIS A 94 5.31 9.64 7.96
N ARG A 95 5.89 10.04 6.82
CA ARG A 95 5.15 10.22 5.54
C ARG A 95 4.61 8.92 4.97
N HIS A 96 5.07 7.78 5.46
CA HIS A 96 4.68 6.44 5.01
C HIS A 96 3.89 5.67 6.07
N VAL A 97 3.60 6.31 7.22
CA VAL A 97 2.75 5.75 8.26
C VAL A 97 1.34 6.30 8.05
N ASP A 98 0.38 5.42 7.79
CA ASP A 98 -1.01 5.82 7.62
C ASP A 98 -1.64 6.20 8.96
N ALA A 99 -2.56 7.16 8.92
CA ALA A 99 -3.38 7.50 10.08
C ALA A 99 -4.31 6.32 10.42
N ILE A 100 -4.38 5.97 11.71
CA ILE A 100 -5.39 5.03 12.20
C ILE A 100 -6.64 5.84 12.49
N PHE A 101 -7.71 5.60 11.74
CA PHE A 101 -9.02 6.14 12.10
C PHE A 101 -9.56 5.35 13.29
N PRO A 102 -9.97 6.00 14.39
CA PRO A 102 -10.63 5.29 15.48
C PRO A 102 -11.92 4.66 14.96
N GLU A 103 -12.22 3.43 15.40
CA GLU A 103 -13.58 2.89 15.26
C GLU A 103 -14.54 3.93 15.86
N PRO A 104 -15.63 4.30 15.16
CA PRO A 104 -16.65 5.13 15.77
C PRO A 104 -17.14 4.40 17.02
N LEU A 105 -17.12 5.11 18.15
CA LEU A 105 -17.52 4.66 19.48
C LEU A 105 -19.03 4.36 19.52
N ASN A 106 -19.51 3.40 18.72
CA ASN A 106 -20.90 2.97 18.60
C ASN A 106 -20.97 1.55 18.02
N SER A 107 -20.34 0.59 18.69
CA SER A 107 -20.71 -0.83 18.59
C SER A 107 -20.88 -1.41 20.00
N SER A 108 -21.86 -0.88 20.71
CA SER A 108 -22.39 -1.48 21.93
C SER A 108 -23.88 -1.18 22.03
N LYS A 109 -24.67 -1.87 21.19
CA LYS A 109 -25.91 -2.57 21.53
C LYS A 109 -26.60 -3.08 20.27
#